data_AF-A0A7V9S445-F1
#
_entry.id   AF-A0A7V9S445-F1
#
_cell.length_a   1.000
_cell.length_b   1.000
_cell.length_c   1.000
_cell.angle_alpha   90.00
_cell.angle_beta   90.00
_cell.angle_gamma   90.00
#
_symmetry.space_group_name_H-M   'P 1'
#
loop_
_entity.id
_entity.type
_entity.pdbx_description
1 polymer ?
#
loop_
_entity_poly.entity_id
_entity_poly.type
_entity_poly.pdbx_seq_one_letter_code
_entity_poly.pdbx_strand_id
1 'polypeptide(L)'
;MRKKLFYMLFTSAILMGCGEANKPELTKEEKQRNIEELQTKLYSDKQLFNDSVALVVIEAYDQYATDFVDDDLSADYLFKAGEVSLALNQAMRSVEYFKRVCKQYPRHEKASISLFLQAYIYDNHINDDKMAEGFYREFIEKFPKHDMIKDAEFSIGNLGKSDEQLIKEFEAKQIKEEA
;
A
#
# COMPACT_ATOMS: atom_id res chain seq x y z
N MET A 1 -26.05 73.39 -24.49
CA MET A 1 -25.22 73.48 -23.27
C MET A 1 -25.90 72.73 -22.13
N ARG A 2 -25.09 72.04 -21.31
CA ARG A 2 -25.38 71.28 -20.07
C ARG A 2 -25.83 69.82 -20.21
N LYS A 3 -24.81 68.95 -20.16
CA LYS A 3 -24.80 67.53 -19.78
C LYS A 3 -25.52 67.29 -18.46
N LYS A 4 -26.32 66.21 -18.32
CA LYS A 4 -26.48 65.38 -17.10
C LYS A 4 -26.99 63.98 -17.53
N LEU A 5 -26.12 62.96 -17.58
CA LEU A 5 -25.68 62.05 -16.50
C LEU A 5 -26.61 60.83 -16.38
N PHE A 6 -26.21 59.77 -17.10
CA PHE A 6 -26.71 58.40 -17.03
C PHE A 6 -26.37 57.82 -15.63
N TYR A 7 -27.34 57.28 -14.91
CA TYR A 7 -27.07 56.39 -13.76
C TYR A 7 -28.00 55.19 -13.81
N MET A 8 -27.42 54.09 -14.29
CA MET A 8 -27.94 52.73 -14.26
C MET A 8 -27.62 52.17 -12.87
N LEU A 9 -28.62 51.98 -12.02
CA LEU A 9 -28.49 51.32 -10.72
C LEU A 9 -28.59 49.81 -10.94
N PHE A 10 -27.46 49.18 -11.25
CA PHE A 10 -27.30 47.73 -11.20
C PHE A 10 -26.69 47.39 -9.84
N THR A 11 -27.56 47.10 -8.86
CA THR A 11 -27.11 46.60 -7.55
C THR A 11 -26.66 45.15 -7.71
N SER A 12 -25.39 44.99 -8.07
CA SER A 12 -24.68 43.70 -8.01
C SER A 12 -24.51 43.32 -6.55
N ALA A 13 -25.29 42.33 -6.09
CA ALA A 13 -25.01 41.61 -4.86
C ALA A 13 -23.72 40.80 -5.07
N ILE A 14 -22.61 41.31 -4.53
CA ILE A 14 -21.35 40.57 -4.49
C ILE A 14 -21.51 39.50 -3.40
N LEU A 15 -21.74 38.26 -3.84
CA LEU A 15 -21.57 37.08 -3.00
C LEU A 15 -20.08 36.97 -2.68
N MET A 16 -19.71 37.28 -1.44
CA MET A 16 -18.43 36.87 -0.86
C MET A 16 -18.42 35.34 -0.78
N GLY A 17 -17.92 34.70 -1.84
CA GLY A 17 -17.47 33.32 -1.77
C GLY A 17 -16.23 33.27 -0.87
N CYS A 18 -16.30 32.52 0.22
CA CYS A 18 -15.13 32.14 0.99
C CYS A 18 -14.17 31.41 0.05
N GLY A 19 -13.08 32.07 -0.34
CA GLY A 19 -11.98 31.41 -1.01
C GLY A 19 -11.31 30.48 -0.01
N GLU A 20 -11.52 29.18 -0.14
CA GLU A 20 -10.50 28.21 0.26
C GLU A 20 -9.23 28.62 -0.48
N ALA A 21 -8.27 29.16 0.24
CA ALA A 21 -6.97 29.47 -0.30
C ALA A 21 -6.35 28.14 -0.76
N ASN A 22 -6.36 27.89 -2.07
CA ASN A 22 -5.62 26.80 -2.69
C ASN A 22 -4.16 26.94 -2.26
N LYS A 23 -3.75 26.16 -1.25
CA LYS A 23 -2.33 26.01 -0.93
C LYS A 23 -1.66 25.47 -2.20
N PRO A 24 -0.52 26.02 -2.61
CA PRO A 24 0.21 25.47 -3.73
C PRO A 24 0.51 23.99 -3.44
N GLU A 25 0.20 23.14 -4.42
CA GLU A 25 0.54 21.72 -4.36
C GLU A 25 2.06 21.59 -4.22
N LEU A 26 2.51 20.73 -3.29
CA LEU A 26 3.94 20.53 -3.05
C LEU A 26 4.62 19.97 -4.31
N THR A 27 5.81 20.47 -4.61
CA THR A 27 6.65 19.90 -5.66
C THR A 27 7.04 18.46 -5.35
N LYS A 28 7.50 17.73 -6.38
CA LYS A 28 7.99 16.34 -6.23
C LYS A 28 9.08 16.26 -5.17
N GLU A 29 10.07 17.14 -5.22
CA GLU A 29 11.21 17.18 -4.30
C GLU A 29 10.79 17.51 -2.87
N GLU A 30 9.79 18.38 -2.69
CA GLU A 30 9.24 18.68 -1.36
C GLU A 30 8.48 17.49 -0.77
N LYS A 31 7.70 16.77 -1.59
CA LYS A 31 7.02 15.54 -1.14
C LYS A 31 8.02 14.46 -0.76
N GLN A 32 9.09 14.26 -1.53
CA GLN A 32 10.16 13.31 -1.20
C GLN A 32 10.83 13.67 0.12
N ARG A 33 11.21 14.94 0.32
CA ARG A 33 11.82 15.40 1.57
C ARG A 33 10.89 15.20 2.78
N ASN A 34 9.61 15.52 2.62
CA ASN A 34 8.62 15.28 3.67
C ASN A 34 8.50 13.78 4.00
N ILE A 35 8.49 12.92 2.98
CA ILE A 35 8.50 11.45 3.18
C ILE A 35 9.74 11.00 3.95
N GLU A 36 10.94 11.50 3.60
CA GLU A 36 12.19 11.16 4.30
C GLU A 36 12.17 11.58 5.78
N GLU A 37 11.65 12.77 6.07
CA GLU A 37 11.48 13.24 7.45
C GLU A 37 10.50 12.37 8.25
N LEU A 38 9.38 11.98 7.62
CA LEU A 38 8.38 11.12 8.24
C LEU A 38 8.91 9.69 8.45
N GLN A 39 9.65 9.14 7.48
CA GLN A 39 10.35 7.86 7.61
C GLN A 39 11.36 7.89 8.77
N THR A 40 12.12 8.98 8.87
CA THR A 40 13.07 9.15 9.98
C THR A 40 12.32 9.12 11.31
N LYS A 41 11.21 9.85 11.44
CA LYS A 41 10.38 9.83 12.66
C LYS A 41 9.81 8.44 12.95
N LEU A 42 9.41 7.69 11.92
CA LEU A 42 8.82 6.36 12.08
C LEU A 42 9.84 5.29 12.49
N TYR A 43 11.07 5.34 11.95
CA TYR A 43 12.04 4.23 12.07
C TYR A 43 13.26 4.54 12.95
N SER A 44 13.55 5.80 13.29
CA SER A 44 14.73 6.15 14.11
C SER A 44 14.51 5.94 15.61
N ASP A 45 13.26 6.02 16.09
CA ASP A 45 12.93 5.76 17.49
C ASP A 45 12.77 4.24 17.71
N LYS A 46 13.85 3.60 18.16
CA LYS A 46 13.91 2.15 18.40
C LYS A 46 12.98 1.67 19.53
N GLN A 47 12.37 2.59 20.28
CA GLN A 47 11.62 2.22 21.48
C GLN A 47 10.13 2.05 21.26
N LEU A 48 9.53 2.65 20.22
CA LEU A 48 8.10 2.47 19.94
C LEU A 48 7.73 2.78 18.49
N PHE A 49 7.07 1.84 17.81
CA PHE A 49 6.37 2.13 16.56
C PHE A 49 5.20 3.09 16.86
N ASN A 50 5.16 4.24 16.16
CA ASN A 50 4.14 5.26 16.39
C ASN A 50 3.05 5.20 15.32
N ASP A 51 1.87 4.70 15.70
CA ASP A 51 0.74 4.53 14.79
C ASP A 51 0.30 5.84 14.10
N SER A 52 0.37 6.96 14.82
CA SER A 52 -0.02 8.27 14.27
C SER A 52 0.96 8.69 13.17
N VAL A 53 2.26 8.49 13.39
CA VAL A 53 3.28 8.78 12.36
C VAL A 53 3.15 7.80 11.20
N ALA A 54 2.89 6.52 11.47
CA ALA A 54 2.69 5.49 10.45
C ALA A 54 1.53 5.83 9.51
N LEU A 55 0.40 6.29 10.05
CA LEU A 55 -0.75 6.74 9.25
C LEU A 55 -0.40 7.93 8.36
N VAL A 56 0.38 8.89 8.87
CA VAL A 56 0.83 10.05 8.08
C VAL A 56 1.83 9.65 7.00
N VAL A 57 2.72 8.70 7.27
CA VAL A 57 3.66 8.12 6.29
C VAL A 57 2.89 7.44 5.16
N ILE A 58 1.90 6.62 5.48
CA ILE A 58 1.05 5.94 4.49
C ILE A 58 0.38 6.95 3.55
N GLU A 59 -0.19 8.02 4.11
CA GLU A 59 -0.84 9.06 3.32
C GLU A 59 0.15 9.79 2.41
N ALA A 60 1.35 10.10 2.92
CA ALA A 60 2.39 10.75 2.12
C ALA A 60 2.85 9.87 0.94
N TYR A 61 3.01 8.57 1.16
CA TYR A 61 3.30 7.60 0.09
C TYR A 61 2.18 7.53 -0.95
N ASP A 62 0.93 7.41 -0.50
CA ASP A 62 -0.22 7.28 -1.39
C ASP A 62 -0.39 8.53 -2.26
N GLN A 63 -0.29 9.71 -1.65
CA GLN A 63 -0.38 10.97 -2.35
C GLN A 63 0.75 11.12 -3.39
N TYR A 64 1.99 10.79 -3.03
CA TYR A 64 3.10 10.82 -4.00
C TYR A 64 2.81 9.94 -5.21
N ALA A 65 2.42 8.69 -4.97
CA ALA A 65 2.15 7.73 -6.04
C ALA A 65 0.94 8.09 -6.90
N THR A 66 0.01 8.89 -6.35
CA THR A 66 -1.14 9.42 -7.07
C THR A 66 -0.74 10.58 -7.98
N ASP A 67 0.13 11.48 -7.48
CA ASP A 67 0.52 12.69 -8.21
C ASP A 67 1.60 12.41 -9.27
N PHE A 68 2.45 11.41 -9.04
CA PHE A 68 3.57 11.07 -9.92
C PHE A 68 3.52 9.60 -10.37
N VAL A 69 2.39 9.18 -10.95
CA VAL A 69 2.16 7.78 -11.37
C VAL A 69 3.21 7.22 -12.35
N ASP A 70 3.87 8.07 -13.12
CA ASP A 70 4.92 7.66 -14.08
C ASP A 70 6.32 7.60 -13.46
N ASP A 71 6.47 7.95 -12.18
CA ASP A 71 7.72 7.86 -11.45
C ASP A 71 7.94 6.44 -10.91
N ASP A 72 9.12 5.86 -11.17
CA ASP A 72 9.48 4.54 -10.67
C ASP A 72 9.35 4.42 -9.14
N LEU A 73 9.64 5.51 -8.40
CA LEU A 73 9.50 5.55 -6.93
C LEU A 73 8.05 5.36 -6.45
N SER A 74 7.06 5.65 -7.29
CA SER A 74 5.65 5.52 -6.92
C SER A 74 5.27 4.06 -6.66
N ALA A 75 5.89 3.11 -7.36
CA ALA A 75 5.73 1.69 -7.06
C ALA A 75 6.31 1.33 -5.68
N ASP A 76 7.49 1.85 -5.34
CA ASP A 76 8.12 1.63 -4.04
C ASP A 76 7.34 2.24 -2.89
N TYR A 77 6.78 3.45 -3.08
CA TYR A 77 5.97 4.09 -2.05
C TYR A 77 4.65 3.38 -1.82
N LEU A 78 3.96 2.90 -2.87
CA LEU A 78 2.77 2.07 -2.67
C LEU A 78 3.11 0.74 -1.99
N PHE A 79 4.23 0.12 -2.35
CA PHE A 79 4.70 -1.08 -1.68
C PHE A 79 4.89 -0.83 -0.17
N LYS A 80 5.62 0.23 0.18
CA LYS A 80 5.85 0.64 1.58
C LYS A 80 4.55 1.02 2.30
N ALA A 81 3.60 1.66 1.62
CA ALA A 81 2.28 1.93 2.18
C ALA A 81 1.54 0.64 2.55
N GLY A 82 1.68 -0.41 1.71
CA GLY A 82 1.20 -1.76 2.00
C GLY A 82 1.84 -2.36 3.24
N GLU A 83 3.18 -2.32 3.35
CA GLU A 83 3.92 -2.86 4.50
C GLU A 83 3.56 -2.16 5.81
N VAL A 84 3.55 -0.82 5.82
CA VAL A 84 3.20 -0.04 7.02
C VAL A 84 1.74 -0.25 7.41
N SER A 85 0.84 -0.40 6.43
CA SER A 85 -0.57 -0.73 6.71
C SER A 85 -0.70 -2.11 7.37
N LEU A 86 0.08 -3.10 6.93
CA LEU A 86 0.07 -4.42 7.55
C LEU A 86 0.61 -4.37 8.99
N ALA A 87 1.68 -3.62 9.23
CA ALA A 87 2.23 -3.39 10.58
C ALA A 87 1.22 -2.74 11.54
N LEU A 88 0.30 -1.93 11.00
CA LEU A 88 -0.85 -1.35 11.72
C LEU A 88 -2.04 -2.30 11.89
N ASN A 89 -1.90 -3.58 11.53
CA ASN A 89 -2.98 -4.57 11.46
C ASN A 89 -4.12 -4.16 10.51
N GLN A 90 -3.86 -3.30 9.52
CA GLN A 90 -4.84 -2.89 8.50
C GLN A 90 -4.72 -3.79 7.26
N ALA A 91 -4.97 -5.08 7.44
CA ALA A 91 -4.77 -6.13 6.42
C ALA A 91 -5.42 -5.79 5.07
N MET A 92 -6.70 -5.42 5.05
CA MET A 92 -7.40 -5.07 3.81
C MET A 92 -6.83 -3.81 3.13
N ARG A 93 -6.37 -2.81 3.91
CA ARG A 93 -5.74 -1.61 3.35
C ARG A 93 -4.40 -1.96 2.70
N SER A 94 -3.63 -2.84 3.33
CA SER A 94 -2.38 -3.36 2.79
C SER A 94 -2.59 -4.07 1.44
N VAL A 95 -3.60 -4.95 1.36
CA VAL A 95 -4.01 -5.62 0.11
C VAL A 95 -4.31 -4.61 -1.00
N GLU A 96 -5.06 -3.54 -0.73
CA GLU A 96 -5.40 -2.55 -1.76
C GLU A 96 -4.18 -1.78 -2.28
N TYR A 97 -3.18 -1.50 -1.43
CA TYR A 97 -1.92 -0.90 -1.90
C TYR A 97 -1.11 -1.87 -2.77
N PHE A 98 -0.95 -3.13 -2.36
CA PHE A 98 -0.25 -4.14 -3.16
C PHE A 98 -0.96 -4.42 -4.49
N LYS A 99 -2.29 -4.44 -4.50
CA LYS A 99 -3.09 -4.51 -5.71
C LYS A 99 -2.85 -3.33 -6.65
N ARG A 100 -2.69 -2.11 -6.11
CA ARG A 100 -2.30 -0.94 -6.92
C ARG A 100 -0.92 -1.10 -7.52
N VAL A 101 0.06 -1.61 -6.77
CA VAL A 101 1.39 -1.95 -7.31
C VAL A 101 1.25 -2.90 -8.51
N CYS A 102 0.56 -4.02 -8.34
CA CYS A 102 0.38 -5.00 -9.43
C CYS A 102 -0.35 -4.42 -10.65
N LYS A 103 -1.35 -3.54 -10.44
CA LYS A 103 -2.17 -2.97 -11.52
C LYS A 103 -1.46 -1.85 -12.27
N GLN A 104 -0.83 -0.93 -11.56
CA GLN A 104 -0.22 0.28 -12.14
C GLN A 104 1.21 0.03 -12.61
N TYR A 105 1.95 -0.85 -11.92
CA TYR A 105 3.37 -1.09 -12.17
C TYR A 105 3.67 -2.57 -12.44
N PRO A 106 2.98 -3.24 -13.38
CA PRO A 106 3.06 -4.70 -13.57
C PRO A 106 4.45 -5.23 -13.98
N ARG A 107 5.37 -4.35 -14.39
CA ARG A 107 6.75 -4.68 -14.77
C ARG A 107 7.79 -4.31 -13.71
N HIS A 108 7.38 -3.62 -12.64
CA HIS A 108 8.27 -3.24 -11.57
C HIS A 108 8.60 -4.47 -10.70
N GLU A 109 9.81 -4.52 -10.14
CA GLU A 109 10.26 -5.65 -9.31
C GLU A 109 9.35 -5.92 -8.10
N LYS A 110 8.66 -4.90 -7.60
CA LYS A 110 7.71 -5.02 -6.49
C LYS A 110 6.39 -5.71 -6.88
N ALA A 111 6.05 -5.81 -8.16
CA ALA A 111 4.76 -6.35 -8.58
C ALA A 111 4.58 -7.84 -8.25
N SER A 112 5.64 -8.65 -8.41
CA SER A 112 5.61 -10.07 -8.04
C SER A 112 5.49 -10.24 -6.53
N ILE A 113 6.27 -9.49 -5.77
CA ILE A 113 6.26 -9.51 -4.30
C ILE A 113 4.90 -9.05 -3.77
N SER A 114 4.32 -7.98 -4.33
CA SER A 114 2.98 -7.49 -3.98
C SER A 114 1.89 -8.52 -4.25
N LEU A 115 1.99 -9.32 -5.31
CA LEU A 115 1.00 -10.37 -5.57
C LEU A 115 1.11 -11.51 -4.54
N PHE A 116 2.34 -11.92 -4.22
CA PHE A 116 2.58 -12.89 -3.15
C PHE A 116 2.06 -12.38 -1.79
N LEU A 117 2.34 -11.12 -1.45
CA LEU A 117 1.91 -10.54 -0.18
C LEU A 117 0.39 -10.41 -0.06
N GLN A 118 -0.34 -10.20 -1.17
CA GLN A 118 -1.81 -10.29 -1.15
C GLN A 118 -2.26 -11.68 -0.70
N ALA A 119 -1.68 -12.74 -1.27
CA ALA A 119 -1.98 -14.12 -0.86
C ALA A 119 -1.65 -14.35 0.62
N TYR A 120 -0.45 -13.97 1.05
CA TYR A 120 0.01 -14.09 2.43
C TYR A 120 -0.91 -13.39 3.43
N ILE A 121 -1.42 -12.20 3.09
CA ILE A 121 -2.33 -11.45 3.97
C ILE A 121 -3.69 -12.14 4.06
N TYR A 122 -4.23 -12.64 2.94
CA TYR A 122 -5.47 -13.40 2.97
C TYR A 122 -5.37 -14.68 3.81
N ASP A 123 -4.23 -15.35 3.71
CA ASP A 123 -3.88 -16.57 4.44
C ASP A 123 -3.75 -16.29 5.95
N ASN A 124 -2.84 -15.37 6.33
CA ASN A 124 -2.36 -15.27 7.71
C ASN A 124 -3.08 -14.19 8.55
N HIS A 125 -3.72 -13.20 7.91
CA HIS A 125 -4.31 -12.07 8.62
C HIS A 125 -5.83 -11.99 8.46
N ILE A 126 -6.37 -12.46 7.33
CA ILE A 126 -7.81 -12.44 7.04
C ILE A 126 -8.44 -13.81 7.29
N ASN A 127 -7.66 -14.90 7.16
CA ASN A 127 -8.12 -16.29 7.23
C ASN A 127 -9.16 -16.61 6.14
N ASP A 128 -8.91 -16.14 4.91
CA ASP A 128 -9.69 -16.50 3.72
C ASP A 128 -8.83 -17.35 2.78
N ASP A 129 -8.81 -18.66 3.08
CA ASP A 129 -8.02 -19.66 2.34
C ASP A 129 -8.33 -19.64 0.84
N LYS A 130 -9.58 -19.36 0.46
CA LYS A 130 -9.98 -19.35 -0.95
C LYS A 130 -9.33 -18.18 -1.69
N MET A 131 -9.35 -17.00 -1.10
CA MET A 131 -8.68 -15.83 -1.67
C MET A 131 -7.16 -16.01 -1.66
N ALA A 132 -6.60 -16.53 -0.57
CA ALA A 132 -5.19 -16.86 -0.47
C ALA A 132 -4.73 -17.81 -1.59
N GLU A 133 -5.43 -18.94 -1.76
CA GLU A 133 -5.14 -19.91 -2.82
C GLU A 133 -5.18 -19.26 -4.20
N GLY A 134 -6.21 -18.44 -4.46
CA GLY A 134 -6.36 -17.72 -5.72
C GLY A 134 -5.13 -16.87 -6.05
N PHE A 135 -4.67 -16.04 -5.11
CA PHE A 135 -3.51 -15.18 -5.32
C PHE A 135 -2.19 -15.96 -5.38
N TYR A 136 -1.99 -17.02 -4.58
CA TYR A 136 -0.79 -17.86 -4.70
C TYR A 136 -0.72 -18.54 -6.07
N ARG A 137 -1.84 -19.06 -6.58
CA ARG A 137 -1.90 -19.66 -7.92
C ARG A 137 -1.64 -18.63 -9.02
N GLU A 138 -2.21 -17.43 -8.90
CA GLU A 138 -1.95 -16.33 -9.82
C GLU A 138 -0.46 -15.93 -9.82
N PHE A 139 0.17 -15.89 -8.64
CA PHE A 139 1.60 -15.64 -8.50
C PHE A 139 2.44 -16.70 -9.21
N ILE A 140 2.11 -17.98 -9.01
CA ILE A 140 2.81 -19.10 -9.67
C ILE A 140 2.67 -19.02 -11.20
N GLU A 141 1.47 -18.70 -11.70
CA GLU A 141 1.21 -18.57 -13.13
C GLU A 141 1.96 -17.39 -13.75
N LYS A 142 1.92 -16.22 -13.10
CA LYS A 142 2.51 -14.99 -13.65
C LYS A 142 4.03 -14.91 -13.49
N PHE A 143 4.57 -15.50 -12.43
CA PHE A 143 5.99 -15.39 -12.09
C PHE A 143 6.66 -16.77 -11.87
N PRO A 144 6.59 -17.71 -12.83
CA PRO A 144 6.97 -19.11 -12.64
C PRO A 144 8.47 -19.36 -12.37
N LYS A 145 9.31 -18.32 -12.44
CA LYS A 145 10.75 -18.36 -12.16
C LYS A 145 11.13 -17.58 -10.90
N HIS A 146 10.16 -17.11 -10.12
CA HIS A 146 10.42 -16.37 -8.88
C HIS A 146 10.95 -17.32 -7.80
N ASP A 147 11.82 -16.81 -6.93
CA ASP A 147 12.44 -17.63 -5.88
C ASP A 147 11.44 -18.17 -4.85
N MET A 148 10.26 -17.51 -4.75
CA MET A 148 9.20 -17.82 -3.79
C MET A 148 8.13 -18.78 -4.32
N ILE A 149 8.33 -19.40 -5.49
CA ILE A 149 7.37 -20.37 -6.04
C ILE A 149 7.16 -21.54 -5.08
N LYS A 150 8.23 -22.07 -4.49
CA LYS A 150 8.15 -23.17 -3.51
C LYS A 150 7.41 -22.74 -2.25
N ASP A 151 7.56 -21.49 -1.82
CA ASP A 151 6.85 -20.95 -0.66
C ASP A 151 5.35 -20.86 -0.95
N ALA A 152 4.97 -20.37 -2.14
CA ALA A 152 3.57 -20.32 -2.55
C ALA A 152 2.93 -21.71 -2.67
N GLU A 153 3.64 -22.69 -3.24
CA GLU A 153 3.19 -24.08 -3.31
C GLU A 153 3.05 -24.71 -1.92
N PHE A 154 4.00 -24.43 -1.03
CA PHE A 154 3.95 -24.86 0.37
C PHE A 154 2.73 -24.26 1.08
N SER A 155 2.50 -22.96 0.94
CA SER A 155 1.32 -22.30 1.54
C SER A 155 0.03 -22.92 1.02
N ILE A 156 -0.14 -23.10 -0.29
CA ILE A 156 -1.34 -23.76 -0.87
C ILE A 156 -1.57 -25.15 -0.26
N GLY A 157 -0.51 -25.96 -0.11
CA GLY A 157 -0.61 -27.31 0.46
C GLY A 157 -0.97 -27.35 1.96
N ASN A 158 -0.95 -26.19 2.62
CA ASN A 158 -1.09 -26.05 4.06
C ASN A 158 -2.15 -25.02 4.50
N LEU A 159 -2.91 -24.45 3.56
CA LEU A 159 -4.01 -23.54 3.87
C LEU A 159 -4.98 -24.15 4.90
N GLY A 160 -5.45 -23.32 5.83
CA GLY A 160 -6.36 -23.71 6.90
C GLY A 160 -5.74 -24.60 7.99
N LYS A 161 -4.45 -24.94 7.92
CA LYS A 161 -3.75 -25.65 9.01
C LYS A 161 -3.26 -24.68 10.07
N SER A 162 -3.33 -25.09 11.33
CA SER A 162 -2.70 -24.35 12.42
C SER A 162 -1.19 -24.63 12.49
N ASP A 163 -0.44 -23.73 13.11
CA ASP A 163 1.00 -23.89 13.37
C ASP A 163 1.30 -25.21 14.10
N GLU A 164 0.45 -25.61 15.06
CA GLU A 164 0.63 -26.87 15.79
C GLU A 164 0.44 -28.09 14.89
N GLN A 165 -0.47 -28.03 13.91
CA GLN A 165 -0.65 -29.11 12.93
C GLN A 165 0.58 -29.20 12.02
N LEU A 166 1.09 -28.05 11.56
CA LEU A 166 2.29 -27.98 10.74
C LEU A 166 3.53 -28.53 11.45
N ILE A 167 3.75 -28.12 12.71
CA ILE A 167 4.86 -28.62 13.53
C ILE A 167 4.78 -30.14 13.68
N LYS A 168 3.61 -30.69 14.03
CA LYS A 168 3.42 -32.14 14.18
C LYS A 168 3.70 -32.91 12.89
N GLU A 169 3.24 -32.40 11.75
CA GLU A 169 3.50 -33.02 10.44
C GLU A 169 4.99 -32.99 10.08
N PHE A 170 5.68 -31.91 10.43
CA PHE A 170 7.12 -31.76 10.21
C PHE A 170 7.93 -32.73 11.08
N GLU A 171 7.64 -32.79 12.38
CA GLU A 171 8.27 -33.73 13.33
C GLU A 171 8.08 -35.19 12.88
N ALA A 172 6.86 -35.56 12.46
CA ALA A 172 6.57 -36.91 11.99
C ALA A 172 7.32 -37.29 10.71
N LYS A 173 7.59 -36.33 9.81
CA LYS A 173 8.39 -36.58 8.58
C LYS A 173 9.86 -36.79 8.91
N GLN A 174 10.44 -35.99 9.81
CA GLN A 174 11.85 -36.15 10.23
C GLN A 174 12.11 -37.52 10.86
N ILE A 175 11.24 -37.96 11.78
CA ILE A 175 11.35 -39.28 12.41
C ILE A 175 11.33 -40.41 11.38
N LYS A 176 10.57 -40.27 10.30
CA LYS A 176 10.47 -41.27 9.23
C LYS A 176 11.67 -41.27 8.30
N GLU A 177 12.34 -40.14 8.11
CA GLU A 177 13.54 -40.02 7.28
C GLU A 177 14.80 -40.51 8.01
N GLU A 178 14.79 -40.48 9.35
CA GLU A 178 15.87 -40.96 10.22
C GLU A 178 15.78 -42.46 10.56
N ALA A 179 14.64 -43.11 10.28
CA ALA A 179 14.36 -44.53 10.58
C ALA A 179 14.57 -45.45 9.37
#